data_AF-A0A661RFC4-F1
#
_entry.id   AF-A0A661RFC4-F1
#
_cell.length_a   1.000
_cell.length_b   1.000
_cell.length_c   1.000
_cell.angle_alpha   90.00
_cell.angle_beta   90.00
_cell.angle_gamma   90.00
#
_symmetry.space_group_name_H-M   'P 1'
#
loop_
_entity.id
_entity.type
_entity.pdbx_description
1 polymer ?
#
loop_
_entity_poly.entity_id
_entity_poly.type
_entity_poly.pdbx_seq_one_letter_code
_entity_poly.pdbx_strand_id
1 'polypeptide(L)'
;EKAMASFDKISPKNRDIYRLKRLSEEINKKKFLKTKNPTVAGLLAVIPGAGHLYCERYQDAVIAFLLNGAMICAACEAFDDGSEFLGGLITFFELGLYSGNIYSAVSSAHKYNRRKKRTFLQKLKEHSKVEVSAGKMPDRNLALLYKITF
;
A
#
# COMPACT_ATOMS: atom_id res chain seq x y z
N GLU A 1 10.76 -12.10 10.63
CA GLU A 1 11.86 -12.60 11.47
C GLU A 1 12.59 -11.52 12.27
N LYS A 2 13.21 -10.50 11.64
CA LYS A 2 14.03 -9.51 12.37
C LYS A 2 13.35 -8.79 13.55
N ALA A 3 12.04 -8.56 13.51
CA ALA A 3 11.31 -7.92 14.61
C ALA A 3 11.19 -8.81 15.86
N MET A 4 11.00 -10.13 15.71
CA MET A 4 10.87 -11.06 16.85
C MET A 4 12.22 -11.24 17.56
N ALA A 5 13.31 -11.35 16.79
CA ALA A 5 14.67 -11.44 17.33
C ALA A 5 15.09 -10.21 18.15
N SER A 6 14.52 -9.03 17.86
CA SER A 6 14.74 -7.83 18.67
C SER A 6 13.97 -7.84 19.99
N PHE A 7 12.82 -8.53 20.07
CA PHE A 7 12.06 -8.67 21.32
C PHE A 7 12.73 -9.62 22.31
N ASP A 8 13.45 -10.63 21.83
CA ASP A 8 14.17 -11.57 22.70
C ASP A 8 15.35 -10.94 23.43
N LYS A 9 15.91 -9.85 22.89
CA LYS A 9 16.98 -9.07 23.52
C LYS A 9 16.51 -8.15 24.64
N ILE A 10 15.21 -8.05 24.90
CA ILE A 10 14.66 -7.25 25.99
C ILE A 10 14.67 -8.08 27.29
N SER A 11 15.34 -7.54 28.31
CA SER A 11 15.49 -8.13 29.65
C SER A 11 14.14 -8.62 30.23
N PRO A 12 14.08 -9.80 30.87
CA PRO A 12 12.85 -10.41 31.38
C PRO A 12 12.03 -9.47 32.28
N LYS A 13 12.69 -8.57 33.02
CA LYS A 13 12.05 -7.60 33.93
C LYS A 13 11.19 -6.54 33.21
N ASN A 14 11.43 -6.30 31.92
CA ASN A 14 10.67 -5.36 31.09
C ASN A 14 9.60 -6.05 30.24
N ARG A 15 9.51 -7.39 30.22
CA ARG A 15 8.57 -8.10 29.35
C ARG A 15 7.10 -7.93 29.75
N ASP A 16 6.84 -7.82 31.05
CA ASP A 16 5.50 -7.55 31.59
C ASP A 16 5.11 -6.07 31.48
N ILE A 17 6.07 -5.14 31.64
CA ILE A 17 5.83 -3.69 31.52
C ILE A 17 5.35 -3.29 30.11
N TYR A 18 5.83 -3.96 29.07
CA TYR A 18 5.49 -3.65 27.68
C TYR A 18 4.41 -4.56 27.07
N ARG A 19 3.72 -5.40 27.86
CA ARG A 19 2.70 -6.35 27.36
C ARG A 19 3.14 -7.09 26.10
N LEU A 20 4.37 -7.61 26.09
CA LEU A 20 5.00 -8.19 24.90
C LEU A 20 4.21 -9.40 24.33
N LYS A 21 3.45 -10.10 25.16
CA LYS A 21 2.51 -11.16 24.71
C LYS A 21 1.38 -10.61 23.82
N ARG A 22 0.75 -9.50 24.20
CA ARG A 22 -0.35 -8.90 23.42
C ARG A 22 0.16 -8.29 22.11
N LEU A 23 1.34 -7.66 22.17
CA LEU A 23 2.00 -7.10 21.00
C LEU A 23 2.46 -8.20 20.03
N SER A 24 2.99 -9.32 20.54
CA SER A 24 3.38 -10.47 19.71
C SER A 24 2.18 -11.19 19.11
N GLU A 25 1.04 -11.26 19.80
CA GLU A 25 -0.23 -11.75 19.24
C GLU A 25 -0.78 -10.81 18.13
N GLU A 26 -0.76 -9.50 18.32
CA GLU A 26 -1.15 -8.53 17.29
C GLU A 26 -0.21 -8.54 16.07
N ILE A 27 1.09 -8.74 16.30
CA ILE A 27 2.09 -8.94 15.25
C ILE A 27 1.90 -10.29 14.55
N ASN A 28 1.46 -11.34 15.24
CA ASN A 28 1.11 -12.62 14.61
C ASN A 28 -0.15 -12.48 13.75
N LYS A 29 -1.12 -11.65 14.17
CA LYS A 29 -2.27 -11.26 13.33
C LYS A 29 -1.88 -10.54 12.04
N LYS A 30 -0.65 -9.99 11.93
CA LYS A 30 -0.10 -9.39 10.71
C LYS A 30 -0.06 -10.34 9.51
N LYS A 31 -0.04 -11.67 9.75
CA LYS A 31 -0.18 -12.69 8.69
C LYS A 31 -1.48 -12.57 7.90
N PHE A 32 -2.49 -11.83 8.39
CA PHE A 32 -3.79 -11.66 7.73
C PHE A 32 -3.99 -10.31 7.01
N LEU A 33 -2.95 -9.47 6.89
CA LEU A 33 -3.05 -8.29 6.03
C LEU A 33 -3.10 -8.76 4.57
N LYS A 34 -4.30 -8.87 3.99
CA LYS A 34 -4.52 -9.16 2.57
C LYS A 34 -3.79 -8.10 1.74
N THR A 35 -2.64 -8.46 1.20
CA THR A 35 -1.89 -7.67 0.22
C THR A 35 -2.34 -8.05 -1.19
N LYS A 36 -2.20 -7.11 -2.12
CA LYS A 36 -2.43 -7.31 -3.55
C LYS A 36 -1.10 -7.58 -4.25
N ASN A 37 -1.08 -8.49 -5.22
CA ASN A 37 0.13 -8.77 -5.99
C ASN A 37 0.24 -7.77 -7.16
N PRO A 38 1.32 -6.95 -7.24
CA PRO A 38 1.49 -5.98 -8.33
C PRO A 38 1.60 -6.62 -9.72
N THR A 39 2.22 -7.80 -9.83
CA THR A 39 2.33 -8.53 -11.10
C THR A 39 0.96 -8.98 -11.59
N VAL A 40 0.11 -9.48 -10.69
CA VAL A 40 -1.27 -9.86 -11.03
C VAL A 40 -2.08 -8.64 -11.46
N ALA A 41 -1.91 -7.50 -10.78
CA ALA A 41 -2.57 -6.26 -11.18
C ALA A 41 -2.15 -5.82 -12.59
N GLY A 42 -0.86 -5.93 -12.94
CA GLY A 42 -0.35 -5.62 -14.28
C GLY A 42 -0.87 -6.57 -15.35
N LEU A 43 -0.88 -7.89 -15.07
CA LEU A 43 -1.40 -8.89 -16.00
C LEU A 43 -2.89 -8.70 -16.27
N LEU A 44 -3.68 -8.41 -15.23
CA LEU A 44 -5.10 -8.12 -15.38
C LEU A 44 -5.32 -6.82 -16.16
N ALA A 45 -4.45 -5.82 -16.04
CA ALA A 45 -4.58 -4.55 -16.73
C ALA A 45 -4.39 -4.64 -18.26
N VAL A 46 -4.04 -5.82 -18.80
CA VAL A 46 -4.19 -6.11 -20.24
C VAL A 46 -5.63 -5.92 -20.68
N ILE A 47 -6.61 -6.18 -19.81
CA ILE A 47 -7.98 -5.71 -20.01
C ILE A 47 -8.07 -4.33 -19.35
N PRO A 48 -8.39 -3.26 -20.10
CA PRO A 48 -8.47 -1.90 -19.54
C PRO A 48 -9.32 -1.85 -18.26
N GLY A 49 -8.72 -1.32 -17.19
CA GLY A 49 -9.37 -1.17 -15.89
C GLY A 49 -9.43 -2.42 -14.99
N ALA A 50 -9.20 -3.63 -15.49
CA ALA A 50 -9.33 -4.85 -14.66
C ALA A 50 -8.25 -4.94 -13.56
N GLY A 51 -7.04 -4.46 -13.83
CA GLY A 51 -5.99 -4.34 -12.81
C GLY A 51 -6.34 -3.36 -11.68
N HIS A 52 -7.03 -2.26 -12.00
CA HIS A 52 -7.54 -1.31 -11.00
C HIS A 52 -8.72 -1.89 -10.22
N LEU A 53 -9.60 -2.63 -10.88
CA LEU A 53 -10.71 -3.35 -10.25
C LEU A 53 -10.20 -4.34 -9.20
N TYR A 54 -9.17 -5.14 -9.55
CA TYR A 54 -8.47 -6.02 -8.61
C TYR A 54 -7.91 -5.28 -7.37
N CYS A 55 -7.44 -4.06 -7.58
CA CYS A 55 -6.91 -3.18 -6.53
C CYS A 55 -8.00 -2.40 -5.76
N GLU A 56 -9.30 -2.69 -5.96
CA GLU A 56 -10.43 -2.00 -5.35
C GLU A 56 -10.49 -0.50 -5.72
N ARG A 57 -10.00 -0.15 -6.92
CA ARG A 57 -10.02 1.21 -7.47
C ARG A 57 -11.06 1.32 -8.59
N TYR A 58 -12.33 1.29 -8.21
CA TYR A 58 -13.47 1.24 -9.15
C TYR A 58 -13.56 2.45 -10.08
N GLN A 59 -13.34 3.66 -9.57
CA GLN A 59 -13.35 4.88 -10.38
C GLN A 59 -12.26 4.82 -11.46
N ASP A 60 -11.04 4.45 -11.10
CA ASP A 60 -9.95 4.31 -12.05
C ASP A 60 -10.19 3.17 -13.05
N ALA A 61 -10.85 2.09 -12.63
CA ALA A 61 -11.23 1.00 -13.52
C ALA A 61 -12.21 1.47 -14.62
N VAL A 62 -13.23 2.23 -14.24
CA VAL A 62 -14.22 2.79 -15.19
C VAL A 62 -13.55 3.80 -16.12
N ILE A 63 -12.74 4.72 -15.58
CA ILE A 63 -12.03 5.71 -16.40
C ILE A 63 -11.11 5.02 -17.40
N ALA A 64 -10.33 4.02 -16.98
CA ALA A 64 -9.46 3.27 -17.86
C ALA A 64 -10.24 2.54 -18.97
N PHE A 65 -11.34 1.86 -18.62
CA PHE A 65 -12.19 1.18 -19.59
C PHE A 65 -12.76 2.15 -20.65
N LEU A 66 -13.36 3.26 -20.20
CA LEU A 66 -13.98 4.22 -21.11
C LEU A 66 -12.95 4.94 -21.98
N LEU A 67 -11.80 5.35 -21.41
CA LEU A 67 -10.80 6.09 -22.15
C LEU A 67 -10.13 5.23 -23.23
N ASN A 68 -9.66 4.03 -22.87
CA ASN A 68 -9.03 3.11 -23.84
C ASN A 68 -10.07 2.64 -24.87
N GLY A 69 -11.29 2.31 -24.42
CA GLY A 69 -12.38 1.93 -25.32
C GLY A 69 -12.73 3.03 -26.33
N ALA A 70 -12.88 4.27 -25.87
CA ALA A 70 -13.17 5.41 -26.74
C ALA A 70 -12.04 5.68 -27.75
N MET A 71 -10.78 5.61 -27.32
CA MET A 71 -9.62 5.80 -28.20
C MET A 71 -9.52 4.69 -29.26
N ILE A 72 -9.73 3.43 -28.88
CA ILE A 72 -9.75 2.31 -29.84
C ILE A 72 -10.89 2.49 -30.85
N CYS A 73 -12.10 2.82 -30.40
CA CYS A 73 -13.22 3.11 -31.30
C CYS A 73 -12.89 4.26 -32.26
N ALA A 74 -12.37 5.38 -31.75
CA ALA A 74 -12.00 6.53 -32.56
C ALA A 74 -10.89 6.22 -33.58
N ALA A 75 -9.92 5.37 -33.21
CA ALA A 75 -8.89 4.91 -34.14
C ALA A 75 -9.50 4.06 -35.27
N CYS A 76 -10.37 3.09 -34.92
CA CYS A 76 -11.06 2.27 -35.91
C CYS A 76 -11.90 3.12 -36.87
N GLU A 77 -12.71 4.04 -36.34
CA GLU A 77 -13.55 4.93 -37.15
C GLU A 77 -12.71 5.83 -38.07
N ALA A 78 -11.58 6.37 -37.58
CA ALA A 78 -10.67 7.15 -38.41
C ALA A 78 -10.04 6.34 -39.56
N PHE A 79 -9.73 5.06 -39.34
CA PHE A 79 -9.22 4.20 -40.41
C PHE A 79 -10.33 3.79 -41.40
N ASP A 80 -11.54 3.50 -40.91
CA ASP A 80 -12.69 3.17 -41.75
C ASP A 80 -13.12 4.34 -42.64
N ASP A 81 -12.99 5.57 -42.15
CA ASP A 81 -13.21 6.82 -42.91
C ASP A 81 -12.06 7.16 -43.89
N GLY A 82 -11.01 6.33 -43.96
CA GLY A 82 -9.87 6.54 -44.86
C GLY A 82 -8.93 7.66 -44.43
N SER A 83 -8.90 8.00 -43.14
CA SER A 83 -7.99 9.00 -42.57
C SER A 83 -6.80 8.32 -41.87
N GLU A 84 -5.84 7.80 -42.65
CA GLU A 84 -4.73 7.02 -42.09
C GLU A 84 -3.84 7.85 -41.15
N PHE A 85 -3.66 9.14 -41.45
CA PHE A 85 -2.92 10.04 -40.58
C PHE A 85 -3.59 10.22 -39.22
N LEU A 86 -4.91 10.43 -39.20
CA LEU A 86 -5.67 10.60 -37.96
C LEU A 86 -5.72 9.29 -37.16
N GLY A 87 -6.02 8.17 -37.82
CA GLY A 87 -6.02 6.84 -37.19
C GLY A 87 -4.64 6.48 -36.61
N GLY A 88 -3.56 6.79 -37.34
CA GLY A 88 -2.19 6.61 -36.88
C GLY A 88 -1.86 7.47 -35.66
N LEU A 89 -2.27 8.74 -35.66
CA LEU A 89 -2.07 9.66 -34.54
C LEU A 89 -2.80 9.17 -33.28
N ILE A 90 -4.08 8.81 -33.40
CA ILE A 90 -4.89 8.28 -32.29
C ILE A 90 -4.25 7.01 -31.74
N THR A 91 -3.85 6.08 -32.61
CA THR A 91 -3.20 4.82 -32.22
C THR A 91 -1.90 5.08 -31.46
N PHE A 92 -1.07 6.02 -31.89
CA PHE A 92 0.16 6.39 -31.19
C PHE A 92 -0.10 6.89 -29.77
N PHE A 93 -1.10 7.76 -29.59
CA PHE A 93 -1.50 8.21 -28.25
C PHE A 93 -2.09 7.09 -27.41
N GLU A 94 -2.90 6.22 -28.02
CA GLU A 94 -3.50 5.09 -27.35
C GLU A 94 -2.44 4.12 -26.82
N LEU A 95 -1.37 3.84 -27.58
CA LEU A 95 -0.24 3.03 -27.07
C LEU A 95 0.36 3.61 -25.78
N GLY A 96 0.48 4.94 -25.70
CA GLY A 96 0.92 5.64 -24.49
C GLY A 96 -0.07 5.51 -23.34
N LEU A 97 -1.36 5.78 -23.60
CA LEU A 97 -2.43 5.67 -22.60
C LEU A 97 -2.61 4.24 -22.09
N TYR A 98 -2.54 3.25 -22.97
CA TYR A 98 -2.64 1.83 -22.66
C TYR A 98 -1.49 1.36 -21.76
N SER A 99 -0.28 1.76 -22.10
CA SER A 99 0.91 1.53 -21.26
C SER A 99 0.74 2.20 -19.88
N GLY A 100 0.20 3.41 -19.87
CA GLY A 100 -0.15 4.15 -18.65
C GLY A 100 -1.18 3.42 -17.78
N ASN A 101 -2.20 2.81 -18.39
CA ASN A 101 -3.20 1.98 -17.69
C ASN A 101 -2.54 0.79 -16.97
N ILE A 102 -1.66 0.05 -17.65
CA ILE A 102 -0.93 -1.09 -17.04
C ILE A 102 -0.04 -0.61 -15.89
N TYR A 103 0.78 0.41 -16.11
CA TYR A 103 1.65 0.96 -15.07
C TYR A 103 0.86 1.47 -13.86
N SER A 104 -0.26 2.16 -14.11
CA SER A 104 -1.14 2.68 -13.07
C SER A 104 -1.76 1.55 -12.23
N ALA A 105 -2.13 0.42 -12.84
CA ALA A 105 -2.64 -0.75 -12.12
C ALA A 105 -1.58 -1.37 -11.19
N VAL A 106 -0.35 -1.57 -11.69
CA VAL A 106 0.78 -2.07 -10.88
C VAL A 106 1.06 -1.11 -9.70
N SER A 107 1.12 0.19 -9.99
CA SER A 107 1.31 1.24 -8.99
C SER A 107 0.17 1.24 -7.94
N SER A 108 -1.05 0.96 -8.36
CA SER A 108 -2.23 0.84 -7.49
C SER A 108 -2.08 -0.29 -6.47
N ALA A 109 -1.58 -1.45 -6.88
CA ALA A 109 -1.31 -2.55 -5.96
C ALA A 109 -0.25 -2.18 -4.91
N HIS A 110 0.84 -1.52 -5.32
CA HIS A 110 1.84 -1.01 -4.38
C HIS A 110 1.27 0.03 -3.42
N LYS A 111 0.42 0.95 -3.91
CA LYS A 111 -0.26 1.96 -3.07
C LYS A 111 -1.22 1.28 -2.09
N TYR A 112 -1.97 0.28 -2.52
CA TYR A 112 -2.87 -0.52 -1.67
C TYR A 112 -2.10 -1.16 -0.51
N ASN A 113 -1.01 -1.86 -0.82
CA ASN A 113 -0.17 -2.53 0.17
C ASN A 113 0.46 -1.55 1.17
N ARG A 114 0.96 -0.41 0.67
CA ARG A 114 1.51 0.66 1.52
C ARG A 114 0.45 1.23 2.46
N ARG A 115 -0.78 1.47 1.97
CA ARG A 115 -1.91 1.94 2.79
C ARG A 115 -2.24 0.94 3.89
N LYS A 116 -2.41 -0.35 3.57
CA LYS A 116 -2.67 -1.41 4.57
C LYS A 116 -1.58 -1.47 5.65
N LYS A 117 -0.31 -1.41 5.24
CA LYS A 117 0.83 -1.37 6.17
C LYS A 117 0.79 -0.14 7.08
N ARG A 118 0.51 1.04 6.52
CA ARG A 118 0.44 2.30 7.30
C ARG A 118 -0.72 2.26 8.31
N THR A 119 -1.90 1.83 7.88
CA THR A 119 -3.07 1.69 8.77
C THR A 119 -2.80 0.70 9.90
N PHE A 120 -2.12 -0.42 9.62
CA PHE A 120 -1.72 -1.36 10.67
C PHE A 120 -0.75 -0.73 11.68
N LEU A 121 0.29 -0.04 11.20
CA LEU A 121 1.25 0.65 12.08
C LEU A 121 0.60 1.75 12.91
N GLN A 122 -0.36 2.48 12.33
CA GLN A 122 -1.12 3.50 13.04
C GLN A 122 -1.97 2.90 14.16
N LYS A 123 -2.70 1.80 13.88
CA LYS A 123 -3.45 1.07 14.92
C LYS A 123 -2.54 0.63 16.06
N LEU A 124 -1.38 0.03 15.76
CA LEU A 124 -0.42 -0.35 16.80
C LEU A 124 0.00 0.85 17.67
N LYS A 125 0.26 2.02 17.05
CA LYS A 125 0.66 3.24 17.76
C LYS A 125 -0.45 3.81 18.64
N GLU A 126 -1.69 3.76 18.16
CA GLU A 126 -2.88 4.21 18.91
C GLU A 126 -3.13 3.30 20.12
N HIS A 127 -3.06 1.98 19.94
CA HIS A 127 -3.23 1.01 21.03
C HIS A 127 -2.03 0.95 21.99
N SER A 128 -0.81 1.29 21.56
CA SER A 128 0.37 1.36 22.43
C SER A 128 0.46 2.66 23.24
N LYS A 129 -0.20 3.74 22.80
CA LYS A 129 -0.18 5.04 23.52
C LYS A 129 -1.09 5.10 24.75
N VAL A 130 -1.96 4.10 24.96
CA VAL A 130 -2.98 4.14 26.03
C VAL A 130 -2.42 3.75 27.43
N GLU A 131 -1.16 3.32 27.55
CA GLU A 131 -0.57 2.98 28.86
C GLU A 131 0.68 3.78 29.27
N VAL A 132 0.90 4.95 28.67
CA VAL A 132 1.95 5.88 29.13
C VAL A 132 1.39 6.99 30.05
N SER A 133 0.10 6.95 30.42
CA SER A 133 -0.51 7.93 31.34
C SER A 133 -1.13 7.36 32.62
N ALA A 134 -0.91 6.08 32.94
CA ALA A 134 -1.35 5.49 34.22
C ALA A 134 -0.17 5.05 35.12
N GLY A 135 0.93 5.81 35.07
CA GLY A 135 2.07 5.66 35.96
C GLY A 135 2.53 7.03 36.43
N LYS A 136 1.64 7.78 37.11
CA LYS A 136 2.07 8.86 38.00
C LYS A 136 2.92 8.18 39.08
N MET A 137 4.22 8.07 38.83
CA MET A 137 5.18 7.60 39.81
C MET A 137 5.37 8.77 40.79
N PRO A 138 4.95 8.61 42.06
CA PRO A 138 5.25 9.59 43.08
C PRO A 138 6.68 9.31 43.51
N ASP A 139 7.65 9.91 42.83
CA ASP A 139 8.54 10.81 43.57
C ASP A 139 9.51 11.53 42.65
N ARG A 140 9.80 12.74 43.10
CA ARG A 140 10.77 13.66 42.56
C ARG A 140 12.15 12.99 42.44
N ASN A 141 12.92 13.49 41.45
CA ASN A 141 14.35 13.27 41.24
C ASN A 141 14.73 12.01 40.44
N LEU A 142 14.81 12.15 39.12
CA LEU A 142 15.89 11.59 38.29
C LEU A 142 15.90 12.33 36.96
N ALA A 143 16.17 13.64 37.06
CA ALA A 143 16.74 14.37 35.95
C ALA A 143 18.08 13.73 35.59
N LEU A 144 18.35 13.63 34.29
CA LEU A 144 19.71 13.70 33.73
C LEU A 144 20.71 12.65 34.24
N LEU A 145 20.62 11.41 33.75
CA LEU A 145 21.78 10.53 33.66
C LEU A 145 21.95 9.97 32.24
N TYR A 146 21.93 10.88 31.26
CA TYR A 146 22.75 10.74 30.06
C TYR A 146 24.19 11.11 30.47
N LYS A 147 24.90 10.17 31.11
CA LYS A 147 26.34 10.30 31.34
C LYS A 147 27.04 9.25 30.48
N ILE A 148 27.48 9.69 29.30
CA ILE A 148 28.48 9.03 28.49
C ILE A 148 29.81 9.14 29.23
N THR A 149 30.37 8.00 29.61
CA THR A 149 31.78 7.76 30.00
C THR A 149 31.90 6.22 30.10
N PHE A 150 32.72 5.46 29.38
CA PHE A 150 33.77 5.67 28.39
C PHE A 150 33.45 4.91 27.09
#